data_AF-A0A529LXZ7-F1
#
_entry.id   AF-A0A529LXZ7-F1
#
_cell.length_a   1.000
_cell.length_b   1.000
_cell.length_c   1.000
_cell.angle_alpha   90.00
_cell.angle_beta   90.00
_cell.angle_gamma   90.00
#
_symmetry.space_group_name_H-M   'P 1'
#
loop_
_entity.id
_entity.type
_entity.pdbx_description
1 polymer ?
#
loop_
_entity_poly.entity_id
_entity_poly.type
_entity_poly.pdbx_seq_one_letter_code
_entity_poly.pdbx_strand_id
1 'polypeptide(L)' 'MAVPPSLKGLQAFEAAARTGSFAAAAEELSVSAAAVSQLIRTVEE' A
#
# COMPACT_ATOMS: atom_id res chain seq x y z
N MET A 1 -2.56 -15.26 -17.35
CA MET A 1 -3.68 -15.11 -16.39
C MET A 1 -3.23 -14.07 -15.40
N ALA A 2 -3.80 -12.85 -15.43
CA ALA A 2 -3.36 -11.77 -14.54
C ALA A 2 -3.78 -12.12 -13.10
N VAL A 3 -2.85 -12.05 -12.16
CA VAL A 3 -3.18 -12.20 -10.73
C VAL A 3 -3.79 -10.87 -10.29
N PRO A 4 -5.01 -10.85 -9.74
CA PRO A 4 -5.59 -9.61 -9.28
C PRO A 4 -4.75 -9.05 -8.11
N PRO A 5 -4.53 -7.72 -8.06
CA PRO A 5 -3.78 -7.11 -6.98
C PRO A 5 -4.42 -7.42 -5.63
N SER A 6 -3.58 -7.56 -4.60
CA SER A 6 -4.08 -7.86 -3.26
C SER A 6 -4.90 -6.68 -2.71
N LEU A 7 -5.96 -6.97 -1.96
CA LEU A 7 -6.82 -5.95 -1.35
C LEU A 7 -6.01 -5.03 -0.41
N LYS A 8 -5.02 -5.59 0.29
CA LYS A 8 -4.07 -4.82 1.11
C LYS A 8 -3.18 -3.91 0.29
N GLY A 9 -2.76 -4.34 -0.90
CA GLY A 9 -2.01 -3.51 -1.85
C GLY A 9 -2.80 -2.28 -2.28
N LEU A 10 -4.07 -2.49 -2.64
CA LEU A 10 -4.97 -1.40 -3.02
C LEU A 10 -5.23 -0.42 -1.86
N GLN A 11 -5.42 -0.93 -0.64
CA GLN A 11 -5.58 -0.10 0.56
C GLN A 11 -4.31 0.71 0.88
N ALA A 12 -3.13 0.10 0.79
CA ALA A 12 -1.87 0.78 1.00
C ALA A 12 -1.66 1.89 -0.04
N PHE A 13 -2.00 1.63 -1.30
CA PHE A 13 -1.93 2.60 -2.38
C PHE A 13 -2.87 3.78 -2.16
N GLU A 14 -4.15 3.52 -1.85
CA GLU A 14 -5.15 4.56 -1.59
C GLU A 14 -4.78 5.44 -0.38
N ALA A 15 -4.37 4.83 0.73
CA ALA A 15 -3.92 5.57 1.92
C ALA A 15 -2.66 6.42 1.64
N ALA A 16 -1.69 5.87 0.90
CA ALA A 16 -0.48 6.61 0.53
C ALA A 16 -0.79 7.78 -0.43
N ALA A 17 -1.71 7.59 -1.39
CA ALA A 17 -2.15 8.63 -2.31
C ALA A 17 -2.92 9.75 -1.58
N ARG A 18 -3.79 9.38 -0.64
CA ARG A 18 -4.60 10.33 0.14
C ARG A 18 -3.76 11.18 1.10
N THR A 19 -2.75 10.58 1.72
CA THR A 19 -1.88 11.25 2.70
C THR A 19 -0.65 11.89 2.08
N GLY A 20 -0.25 11.49 0.86
CA GLY A 20 1.00 11.88 0.24
C GLY A 20 2.25 11.34 0.96
N SER A 21 2.10 10.36 1.86
CA SER A 21 3.18 9.87 2.71
C SER A 21 3.04 8.39 3.06
N PHE A 22 4.08 7.60 2.80
CA PHE A 22 4.13 6.20 3.21
C PHE A 22 4.17 6.02 4.73
N ALA A 23 4.72 6.98 5.48
CA ALA A 23 4.73 6.94 6.93
C ALA A 23 3.33 7.17 7.50
N ALA A 24 2.59 8.16 6.98
CA ALA A 24 1.24 8.44 7.43
C ALA A 24 0.27 7.28 7.10
N ALA A 25 0.40 6.70 5.90
CA ALA A 25 -0.36 5.51 5.52
C ALA A 25 -0.03 4.29 6.41
N ALA A 26 1.23 4.14 6.81
CA ALA A 26 1.66 3.06 7.69
C ALA A 26 1.04 3.15 9.09
N GLU A 27 0.98 4.35 9.66
CA GLU A 27 0.31 4.60 10.94
C GLU A 27 -1.18 4.26 10.87
N GLU A 28 -1.86 4.68 9.80
CA GLU A 28 -3.29 4.41 9.61
C GLU A 28 -3.60 2.92 9.44
N LEU A 29 -2.75 2.21 8.70
CA LEU A 29 -2.92 0.78 8.42
C LEU A 29 -2.29 -0.12 9.49
N SER A 30 -1.68 0.45 10.54
CA SER A 30 -0.99 -0.27 11.61
C SER A 30 0.09 -1.23 11.09
N VAL A 31 0.89 -0.77 10.12
CA VAL A 31 2.01 -1.50 9.52
C VAL A 31 3.26 -0.65 9.50
N SER A 32 4.39 -1.18 9.01
CA SER A 32 5.59 -0.37 8.79
C SER A 32 5.54 0.35 7.44
N ALA A 33 6.23 1.50 7.31
CA ALA A 33 6.37 2.20 6.04
C ALA A 33 7.02 1.33 4.95
N ALA A 34 7.92 0.41 5.34
CA ALA A 34 8.49 -0.58 4.42
C ALA A 34 7.43 -1.56 3.90
N ALA A 35 6.50 -2.00 4.75
CA ALA A 35 5.39 -2.86 4.35
C ALA A 35 4.44 -2.14 3.37
N VAL A 36 4.16 -0.84 3.59
CA VAL A 36 3.36 -0.03 2.64
C VAL A 36 4.02 -0.02 1.26
N SER A 37 5.33 0.23 1.18
CA SER A 37 6.07 0.23 -0.08
C SER A 37 6.02 -1.14 -0.79
N GLN A 38 6.19 -2.24 -0.05
CA GLN A 38 6.08 -3.59 -0.61
C GLN A 38 4.67 -3.89 -1.12
N LEU A 39 3.64 -3.55 -0.35
CA LEU A 39 2.23 -3.75 -0.72
C LEU A 39 1.87 -3.01 -2.00
N ILE A 40 2.32 -1.76 -2.15
CA ILE A 40 2.08 -0.97 -3.38
C ILE A 40 2.82 -1.59 -4.57
N ARG A 41 4.07 -2.03 -4.41
CA ARG A 41 4.82 -2.69 -5.49
C ARG A 41 4.08 -3.91 -6.05
N THR A 42 3.43 -4.69 -5.18
CA THR A 42 2.63 -5.85 -5.61
C THR A 42 1.34 -5.50 -6.35
N VAL A 43 0.97 -4.21 -6.43
CA VAL A 43 -0.14 -3.72 -7.26
C VAL A 43 0.32 -3.37 -8.67
N GLU A 44 1.60 -3.02 -8.85
CA GLU A 44 2.19 -2.59 -10.12
C GLU A 44 2.67 -3.77 -11.00
N GLU A 45 2.86 -4.96 -10.41
CA GLU A 45 3.24 -6.22 -11.08
C GLU A 45 2.03 -7.03 -11.57
#